data_AF-A0A960BF62-F1
#
_entry.id   AF-A0A960BF62-F1
#
_cell.length_a   1.000
_cell.length_b   1.000
_cell.length_c   1.000
_cell.angle_alpha   90.00
_cell.angle_beta   90.00
_cell.angle_gamma   90.00
#
_symmetry.space_group_name_H-M   'P 1'
#
loop_
_entity.id
_entity.type
_entity.pdbx_description
1 polymer ?
#
loop_
_entity_poly.entity_id
_entity_poly.type
_entity_poly.pdbx_seq_one_letter_code
_entity_poly.pdbx_strand_id
1 'polypeptide(L)'
;MAVTPEPDDPAGIAIPDDASALDADRWRYYEELAAENRLRHAPGQPTAGDHPGRWRDGLPWFGHRGSHVIPFLFIVAAVLAMVGTLMLASVTRVDAPVSTAPLAADTSTTGVVGGLMPSAAVAVNGAPRLLRDIRPAVVALVPSSQCPECAAGIASAAAQAEAAGFRFLVAAEGRDVTEVSEYAAPVGAASMLAPVTTFADFRPSGLTLFVVAPDGVVADVVRGADETTSMAATLGQATTTGA
;
A
#
# COMPACT_ATOMS: atom_id res chain seq x y z
N MET A 1 -42.46 33.49 -34.54
CA MET A 1 -43.61 33.60 -33.62
C MET A 1 -43.37 34.86 -32.80
N ALA A 2 -44.18 35.90 -33.00
CA ALA A 2 -44.02 37.17 -32.29
C ALA A 2 -44.65 37.03 -30.90
N VAL A 3 -43.85 37.18 -29.84
CA VAL A 3 -44.31 37.25 -28.46
C VAL A 3 -44.88 38.66 -28.24
N THR A 4 -46.16 38.75 -27.91
CA THR A 4 -46.82 40.01 -27.57
C THR A 4 -46.39 40.44 -26.16
N PRO A 5 -45.89 41.67 -25.96
CA PRO A 5 -45.45 42.12 -24.63
C PRO A 5 -46.64 42.27 -23.68
N GLU A 6 -46.47 41.77 -22.45
CA GLU A 6 -47.42 41.89 -21.34
C GLU A 6 -47.44 43.35 -20.82
N PRO A 7 -48.60 43.93 -20.46
CA PRO A 7 -48.77 45.39 -20.44
C PRO A 7 -48.26 46.14 -19.20
N ASP A 8 -47.53 45.50 -18.30
CA ASP A 8 -47.21 46.05 -16.96
C ASP A 8 -45.72 45.98 -16.57
N ASP A 9 -44.80 46.09 -17.55
CA ASP A 9 -43.38 46.37 -17.25
C ASP A 9 -43.06 47.87 -17.49
N PRO A 10 -42.92 48.70 -16.43
CA PRO A 10 -42.76 50.15 -16.57
C PRO A 10 -41.43 50.58 -17.21
N ALA A 11 -40.49 49.64 -17.46
CA ALA A 11 -39.22 49.93 -18.12
C ALA A 11 -39.18 49.48 -19.60
N GLY A 12 -40.18 48.73 -20.07
CA GLY A 12 -40.18 48.16 -21.43
C GLY A 12 -38.96 47.29 -21.73
N ILE A 13 -38.36 46.66 -20.71
CA ILE A 13 -37.13 45.88 -20.84
C ILE A 13 -37.54 44.44 -21.12
N ALA A 14 -37.50 44.05 -22.40
CA ALA A 14 -37.70 42.66 -22.79
C ALA A 14 -36.50 41.81 -22.33
N ILE A 15 -36.68 41.05 -21.24
CA ILE A 15 -35.67 40.09 -20.76
C ILE A 15 -35.72 38.85 -21.69
N PRO A 16 -34.62 38.50 -22.40
CA PRO A 16 -34.59 37.31 -23.24
C PRO A 16 -34.66 36.04 -22.39
N ASP A 17 -35.41 35.02 -22.85
CA ASP A 17 -35.49 33.71 -22.19
C ASP A 17 -34.15 32.95 -22.21
N ASP A 18 -33.24 33.30 -23.12
CA ASP A 18 -31.89 32.73 -23.21
C ASP A 18 -30.86 33.70 -22.63
N ALA A 19 -30.23 33.31 -21.52
CA ALA A 19 -29.21 34.08 -20.84
C ALA A 19 -27.98 34.36 -21.73
N SER A 20 -27.72 33.52 -22.75
CA SER A 20 -26.61 33.74 -23.69
C SER A 20 -26.81 34.97 -24.58
N ALA A 21 -28.06 35.41 -24.79
CA ALA A 21 -28.35 36.61 -25.55
C ALA A 21 -27.87 37.89 -24.83
N LEU A 22 -27.80 37.86 -23.49
CA LEU A 22 -27.31 38.97 -22.66
C LEU A 22 -25.78 39.04 -22.57
N ASP A 23 -25.05 38.01 -23.04
CA ASP A 23 -23.60 37.99 -22.94
C ASP A 23 -22.95 39.12 -23.76
N ALA A 24 -23.50 39.43 -24.93
CA ALA A 24 -23.00 40.51 -25.78
C ALA A 24 -23.15 41.89 -25.09
N ASP A 25 -24.30 42.13 -24.46
CA ASP A 25 -24.57 43.37 -23.74
C ASP A 25 -23.78 43.45 -22.43
N ARG A 26 -23.58 42.32 -21.73
CA ARG A 26 -22.70 42.22 -20.57
C ARG A 26 -21.25 42.61 -20.93
N TRP A 27 -20.76 42.17 -22.09
CA TRP A 27 -19.44 42.56 -22.56
C TRP A 27 -19.36 44.03 -22.94
N ARG A 28 -20.39 44.58 -23.60
CA ARG A 28 -20.48 46.01 -23.90
C ARG A 28 -20.44 46.86 -22.63
N TYR A 29 -21.16 46.46 -21.59
CA TYR A 29 -21.12 47.12 -20.29
C TYR A 29 -19.73 47.10 -19.64
N TYR A 30 -19.00 45.98 -19.74
CA TYR A 30 -17.61 45.93 -19.28
C TYR A 30 -16.68 46.83 -20.10
N GLU A 31 -16.93 47.02 -21.39
CA GLU A 31 -16.18 47.95 -22.24
C GLU A 31 -16.42 49.41 -21.84
N GLU A 32 -17.66 49.78 -21.56
CA GLU A 32 -18.02 51.10 -21.05
C GLU A 32 -17.33 51.40 -19.72
N LEU A 33 -17.43 50.48 -18.76
CA LEU A 33 -16.77 50.62 -17.46
C LEU A 33 -15.24 50.66 -17.54
N ALA A 34 -14.64 49.96 -18.51
CA ALA A 34 -13.21 50.03 -18.78
C ALA A 34 -12.82 51.37 -19.40
N ALA A 35 -13.62 51.91 -20.34
CA ALA A 35 -13.41 53.22 -20.94
C ALA A 35 -13.52 54.36 -19.91
N GLU A 36 -14.40 54.20 -18.91
CA GLU A 36 -14.52 55.12 -17.77
C GLU A 36 -13.42 54.91 -16.70
N ASN A 37 -12.51 53.96 -16.90
CA ASN A 37 -11.46 53.58 -15.95
C ASN A 37 -12.01 53.19 -14.56
N ARG A 38 -13.26 52.71 -14.51
CA ARG A 38 -13.95 52.27 -13.29
C ARG A 38 -13.69 50.80 -12.97
N LEU A 39 -13.33 50.01 -13.98
CA LEU A 39 -12.84 48.65 -13.78
C LEU A 39 -11.32 48.65 -13.75
N ARG A 40 -10.76 48.52 -12.55
CA ARG A 40 -9.32 48.34 -12.36
C ARG A 40 -8.82 47.03 -13.00
N HIS A 41 -9.68 46.02 -13.08
CA HIS A 41 -9.43 44.71 -13.70
C HIS A 41 -10.71 44.25 -14.41
N ALA A 42 -10.66 44.10 -15.73
CA ALA A 42 -11.79 43.58 -16.51
C ALA A 42 -11.54 42.10 -16.88
N PRO A 43 -12.52 41.20 -16.70
CA PRO A 43 -12.40 39.82 -17.15
C PRO A 43 -12.13 39.77 -18.66
N GLY A 44 -11.25 38.86 -19.09
CA GLY A 44 -11.01 38.62 -20.51
C GLY A 44 -12.22 37.93 -21.15
N GLN A 45 -12.48 38.22 -22.43
CA GLN A 45 -13.54 37.54 -23.16
C GLN A 45 -13.19 36.03 -23.29
N PRO A 46 -14.08 35.09 -22.96
CA PRO A 46 -13.80 33.65 -22.95
C PRO A 46 -13.33 33.09 -24.29
N THR A 47 -13.67 33.77 -25.38
CA THR A 47 -13.33 33.41 -26.76
C THR A 47 -11.98 33.98 -27.22
N ALA A 48 -11.36 34.88 -26.45
CA ALA A 48 -10.01 35.35 -26.74
C ALA A 48 -9.03 34.26 -26.27
N GLY A 49 -8.41 33.55 -27.21
CA GLY A 49 -7.43 32.49 -26.94
C GLY A 49 -6.15 32.96 -26.23
N ASP A 50 -6.03 34.26 -25.97
CA ASP A 50 -4.86 34.88 -25.37
C ASP A 50 -4.96 34.83 -23.84
N HIS A 51 -4.44 33.72 -23.29
CA HIS A 51 -4.00 33.54 -21.90
C HIS A 51 -5.09 33.21 -20.85
N PRO A 52 -5.47 31.92 -20.68
CA PRO A 52 -6.22 31.48 -19.51
C PRO A 52 -5.41 31.81 -18.24
N GLY A 53 -5.92 32.74 -17.40
CA GLY A 53 -5.28 33.13 -16.13
C GLY A 53 -4.82 34.59 -16.03
N ARG A 54 -5.07 35.43 -17.04
CA ARG A 54 -4.79 36.87 -17.01
C ARG A 54 -6.06 37.70 -17.20
N TRP A 55 -6.10 38.85 -16.55
CA TRP A 55 -7.06 39.92 -16.81
C TRP A 55 -6.75 40.59 -18.17
N ARG A 56 -7.72 41.34 -18.73
CA ARG A 56 -7.56 42.04 -20.03
C ARG A 56 -6.45 43.09 -20.02
N ASP A 57 -6.04 43.57 -18.85
CA ASP A 57 -4.91 44.47 -18.62
C ASP A 57 -3.54 43.75 -18.61
N GLY A 58 -3.52 42.43 -18.85
CA GLY A 58 -2.32 41.60 -18.88
C GLY A 58 -1.81 41.18 -17.49
N LEU A 59 -2.44 41.65 -16.40
CA LEU A 59 -2.07 41.27 -15.04
C LEU A 59 -2.59 39.86 -14.71
N PRO A 60 -1.85 39.06 -13.92
CA PRO A 60 -2.34 37.75 -13.51
C PRO A 60 -3.60 37.89 -12.66
N TRP A 61 -4.55 36.95 -12.81
CA TRP A 61 -5.78 36.94 -12.01
C TRP A 61 -5.48 36.99 -10.50
N PHE A 62 -4.49 36.22 -10.04
CA PHE A 62 -4.05 36.17 -8.65
C PHE A 62 -3.03 37.28 -8.27
N GLY A 63 -2.83 38.28 -9.13
CA GLY A 63 -1.78 39.28 -9.01
C GLY A 63 -0.38 38.71 -9.26
N HIS A 64 0.62 39.60 -9.40
CA HIS A 64 2.00 39.20 -9.72
C HIS A 64 2.61 38.26 -8.66
N ARG A 65 2.27 38.47 -7.38
CA ARG A 65 2.73 37.60 -6.28
C ARG A 65 1.96 36.27 -6.23
N GLY A 66 0.64 36.26 -6.39
CA GLY A 66 -0.16 35.02 -6.31
C GLY A 66 0.13 34.06 -7.46
N SER A 67 0.41 34.58 -8.66
CA SER A 67 0.79 33.79 -9.82
C SER A 67 2.09 32.98 -9.64
N HIS A 68 3.03 33.46 -8.83
CA HIS A 68 4.31 32.78 -8.60
C HIS A 68 4.29 31.94 -7.32
N VAL A 69 3.60 32.41 -6.29
CA VAL A 69 3.56 31.75 -4.98
C VAL A 69 2.69 30.49 -4.99
N ILE A 70 1.54 30.51 -5.67
CA ILE A 70 0.63 29.35 -5.73
C ILE A 70 1.28 28.12 -6.38
N PRO A 71 1.89 28.18 -7.59
CA PRO A 71 2.55 27.02 -8.17
C PRO A 71 3.75 26.56 -7.34
N PHE A 72 4.47 27.51 -6.72
CA PHE A 72 5.57 27.16 -5.81
C PHE A 72 5.08 26.37 -4.58
N LEU A 73 3.97 26.78 -3.95
CA LEU A 73 3.38 26.04 -2.84
C LEU A 73 2.90 24.64 -3.25
N PHE A 74 2.33 24.50 -4.44
CA PHE A 74 1.96 23.18 -4.98
C PHE A 74 3.18 22.29 -5.20
N ILE A 75 4.27 22.83 -5.75
CA ILE A 75 5.53 22.10 -5.92
C ILE A 75 6.09 21.68 -4.56
N VAL A 76 6.14 22.59 -3.59
CA VAL A 76 6.62 22.29 -2.23
C VAL A 76 5.76 21.22 -1.57
N ALA A 77 4.43 21.31 -1.67
CA ALA A 77 3.52 20.30 -1.14
C ALA A 77 3.70 18.94 -1.82
N ALA A 78 3.90 18.91 -3.15
CA ALA A 78 4.15 17.69 -3.89
C ALA A 78 5.49 17.04 -3.51
N VAL A 79 6.55 17.84 -3.35
CA VAL A 79 7.86 17.36 -2.88
C VAL A 79 7.76 16.81 -1.46
N LEU A 80 7.08 17.50 -0.55
CA LEU A 80 6.86 17.03 0.81
C LEU A 80 6.04 15.72 0.84
N ALA A 81 5.02 15.61 0.00
CA ALA A 81 4.25 14.38 -0.14
C ALA A 81 5.11 13.22 -0.67
N MET A 82 5.94 13.47 -1.69
CA MET A 82 6.86 12.48 -2.25
C MET A 82 7.92 12.02 -1.24
N VAL A 83 8.47 12.94 -0.45
CA VAL A 83 9.41 12.60 0.64
C VAL A 83 8.70 11.82 1.73
N GLY A 84 7.47 12.22 2.09
CA GLY A 84 6.65 11.52 3.07
C GLY A 84 6.32 10.09 2.66
N THR A 85 5.99 9.85 1.39
CA THR A 85 5.73 8.49 0.89
C THR A 85 7.00 7.64 0.83
N LEU A 86 8.15 8.21 0.44
CA LEU A 86 9.44 7.51 0.51
C LEU A 86 9.81 7.13 1.96
N MET A 87 9.59 8.06 2.89
CA MET A 87 9.81 7.83 4.32
C MET A 87 8.91 6.72 4.84
N LEU A 88 7.63 6.68 4.44
CA LEU A 88 6.70 5.60 4.81
C LEU A 88 7.15 4.22 4.31
N ALA A 89 7.72 4.13 3.10
CA ALA A 89 8.30 2.89 2.59
C ALA A 89 9.53 2.43 3.38
N SER A 90 10.18 3.35 4.11
CA SER A 90 11.37 3.10 4.93
C SER A 90 11.04 2.78 6.39
N VAL A 91 9.79 2.98 6.82
CA VAL A 91 9.35 2.62 8.17
C VAL A 91 9.26 1.10 8.24
N THR A 92 10.24 0.49 8.92
CA THR A 92 10.16 -0.90 9.33
C THR A 92 8.86 -1.08 10.12
N ARG A 93 7.97 -1.96 9.62
CA ARG A 93 6.76 -2.31 10.39
C ARG A 93 7.23 -2.85 11.73
N VAL A 94 6.84 -2.18 12.81
CA VAL A 94 7.06 -2.67 14.17
C VAL A 94 6.43 -4.07 14.22
N ASP A 95 7.22 -5.06 14.64
CA ASP A 95 6.79 -6.46 14.71
C ASP A 95 5.41 -6.57 15.36
N ALA A 96 4.56 -7.41 14.76
CA ALA A 96 3.25 -7.72 15.33
C ALA A 96 3.42 -8.19 16.80
N PRO A 97 2.49 -7.81 17.69
CA PRO A 97 2.56 -8.20 19.09
C PRO A 97 2.67 -9.72 19.23
N VAL A 98 3.47 -10.16 20.20
CA VAL A 98 3.58 -11.58 20.60
C VAL A 98 2.17 -12.14 20.73
N SER A 99 1.87 -13.22 19.98
CA SER A 99 0.55 -13.86 20.08
C SER A 99 0.31 -14.26 21.53
N THR A 100 -0.73 -13.71 22.13
CA THR A 100 -1.15 -13.98 23.50
C THR A 100 -2.01 -15.23 23.63
N ALA A 101 -2.27 -15.93 22.51
CA ALA A 101 -2.95 -17.20 22.55
C ALA A 101 -2.17 -18.18 23.45
N PRO A 102 -2.84 -18.88 24.38
CA PRO A 102 -2.18 -19.85 25.22
C PRO A 102 -1.54 -20.92 24.33
N LEU A 103 -0.31 -21.31 24.67
CA LEU A 103 0.33 -22.43 24.00
C LEU A 103 -0.52 -23.68 24.23
N ALA A 104 -0.65 -24.52 23.21
CA ALA A 104 -1.26 -25.83 23.38
C ALA A 104 -0.55 -26.57 24.52
N ALA A 105 -1.33 -27.16 25.44
CA ALA A 105 -0.79 -27.97 26.51
C ALA A 105 -0.11 -29.20 25.89
N ASP A 106 1.18 -29.39 26.16
CA ASP A 106 2.02 -30.45 25.59
C ASP A 106 1.33 -31.83 25.61
N THR A 107 0.90 -32.32 24.44
CA THR A 107 0.45 -33.72 24.29
C THR A 107 1.18 -34.49 23.18
N SER A 108 2.06 -33.86 22.40
CA SER A 108 2.79 -34.55 21.34
C SER A 108 4.25 -34.10 21.24
N THR A 109 5.10 -35.02 20.79
CA THR A 109 6.55 -34.82 20.68
C THR A 109 6.89 -33.63 19.77
N THR A 110 7.77 -32.74 20.24
CA THR A 110 8.33 -31.65 19.41
C THR A 110 8.91 -32.20 18.12
N GLY A 111 8.78 -31.47 17.00
CA GLY A 111 9.37 -31.90 15.73
C GLY A 111 8.46 -32.79 14.85
N VAL A 112 7.20 -32.98 15.24
CA VAL A 112 6.20 -33.74 14.48
C VAL A 112 5.02 -32.83 14.12
N VAL A 113 4.37 -33.10 12.98
CA VAL A 113 3.07 -32.47 12.66
C VAL A 113 2.08 -32.77 13.79
N GLY A 114 1.36 -31.75 14.25
CA GLY A 114 0.53 -31.84 15.45
C GLY A 114 1.30 -31.64 16.77
N GLY A 115 2.59 -31.35 16.71
CA GLY A 115 3.43 -30.99 17.86
C GLY A 115 3.81 -29.52 17.89
N LEU A 116 4.25 -29.07 19.07
CA LEU A 116 4.70 -27.69 19.24
C LEU A 116 5.99 -27.43 18.45
N MET A 117 6.09 -26.21 17.92
CA MET A 117 7.36 -25.69 17.42
C MET A 117 8.47 -25.80 18.50
N PRO A 118 9.72 -26.13 18.13
CA PRO A 118 10.83 -26.20 19.06
C PRO A 118 11.02 -24.90 19.84
N SER A 119 11.38 -24.97 21.12
CA SER A 119 11.79 -23.81 21.91
C SER A 119 13.24 -23.43 21.58
N ALA A 120 13.46 -22.96 20.36
CA ALA A 120 14.76 -22.50 19.88
C ALA A 120 14.82 -20.97 19.82
N ALA A 121 15.98 -20.41 20.15
CA ALA A 121 16.27 -19.00 19.91
C ALA A 121 16.64 -18.82 18.44
N VAL A 122 15.90 -17.94 17.74
CA VAL A 122 16.11 -17.60 16.33
C VAL A 122 16.28 -16.08 16.21
N ALA A 123 16.94 -15.63 15.15
CA ALA A 123 17.05 -14.19 14.85
C ALA A 123 16.14 -13.85 13.68
N VAL A 124 15.13 -13.00 13.89
CA VAL A 124 14.23 -12.51 12.85
C VAL A 124 14.63 -11.08 12.50
N ASN A 125 15.01 -10.82 11.25
CA ASN A 125 15.59 -9.54 10.81
C ASN A 125 16.74 -9.06 11.72
N GLY A 126 17.54 -10.00 12.25
CA GLY A 126 18.64 -9.73 13.18
C GLY A 126 18.24 -9.56 14.66
N ALA A 127 16.95 -9.49 14.99
CA ALA A 127 16.48 -9.40 16.37
C ALA A 127 16.25 -10.79 16.98
N PRO A 128 16.77 -11.09 18.19
CA PRO A 128 16.53 -12.37 18.84
C PRO A 128 15.06 -12.54 19.24
N ARG A 129 14.51 -13.72 18.95
CA ARG A 129 13.14 -14.15 19.24
C ARG A 129 13.12 -15.64 19.58
N LEU A 130 12.12 -16.09 20.32
CA LEU A 130 11.85 -17.53 20.44
C LEU A 130 11.01 -17.97 19.25
N LEU A 131 11.32 -19.11 18.64
CA LEU A 131 10.59 -19.66 17.49
C LEU A 131 9.09 -19.87 17.82
N ARG A 132 8.79 -20.19 19.08
CA ARG A 132 7.42 -20.32 19.60
C ARG A 132 6.65 -18.99 19.61
N ASP A 133 7.29 -17.83 19.63
CA ASP A 133 6.56 -16.54 19.68
C ASP A 133 6.13 -16.06 18.27
N ILE A 134 6.59 -16.75 17.23
CA ILE A 134 6.42 -16.39 15.82
C ILE A 134 5.12 -16.98 15.28
N ARG A 135 4.02 -16.81 16.02
CA ARG A 135 2.71 -17.42 15.70
C ARG A 135 1.62 -16.37 15.50
N PRO A 136 0.60 -16.65 14.69
CA PRO A 136 0.61 -17.64 13.61
C PRO A 136 1.60 -17.25 12.51
N ALA A 137 2.19 -18.25 11.83
CA ALA A 137 3.10 -18.00 10.72
C ALA A 137 3.26 -19.20 9.78
N VAL A 138 3.68 -18.91 8.55
CA VAL A 138 4.26 -19.87 7.62
C VAL A 138 5.76 -19.61 7.55
N VAL A 139 6.56 -20.64 7.86
CA VAL A 139 8.03 -20.56 7.82
C VAL A 139 8.52 -21.36 6.62
N ALA A 140 9.16 -20.70 5.65
CA ALA A 140 9.77 -21.32 4.50
C ALA A 140 11.26 -21.55 4.75
N LEU A 141 11.65 -22.79 5.02
CA LEU A 141 13.04 -23.19 5.21
C LEU A 141 13.70 -23.45 3.86
N VAL A 142 14.70 -22.62 3.54
CA VAL A 142 15.54 -22.77 2.35
C VAL A 142 16.65 -23.79 2.65
N PRO A 143 16.92 -24.75 1.76
CA PRO A 143 17.97 -25.75 1.98
C PRO A 143 19.36 -25.11 2.08
N SER A 144 20.31 -25.82 2.71
CA SER A 144 21.70 -25.39 2.84
C SER A 144 22.50 -25.47 1.51
N SER A 145 21.96 -26.15 0.50
CA SER A 145 22.47 -26.10 -0.88
C SER A 145 21.88 -24.93 -1.67
N GLN A 146 22.52 -24.52 -2.76
CA GLN A 146 21.94 -23.53 -3.68
C GLN A 146 20.60 -24.03 -4.21
N CYS A 147 19.57 -23.19 -4.16
CA CYS A 147 18.24 -23.51 -4.65
C CYS A 147 17.76 -22.40 -5.61
N PRO A 148 18.07 -22.50 -6.91
CA PRO A 148 17.65 -21.50 -7.89
C PRO A 148 16.13 -21.51 -8.12
N GLU A 149 15.49 -22.67 -7.98
CA GLU A 149 14.05 -22.83 -8.23
C GLU A 149 13.17 -22.47 -7.01
N CYS A 150 13.78 -22.24 -5.84
CA CYS A 150 13.04 -21.91 -4.62
C CYS A 150 12.29 -20.56 -4.72
N ALA A 151 12.77 -19.62 -5.54
CA ALA A 151 12.18 -18.28 -5.62
C ALA A 151 10.69 -18.28 -6.01
N ALA A 152 10.32 -19.08 -7.01
CA ALA A 152 8.92 -19.19 -7.46
C ALA A 152 8.03 -19.87 -6.41
N GLY A 153 8.53 -20.93 -5.76
CA GLY A 153 7.84 -21.60 -4.65
C GLY A 153 7.64 -20.70 -3.44
N ILE A 154 8.65 -19.92 -3.06
CA ILE A 154 8.58 -18.93 -1.97
C ILE A 154 7.56 -17.85 -2.30
N ALA A 155 7.54 -17.32 -3.53
CA ALA A 155 6.57 -16.30 -3.95
C ALA A 155 5.12 -16.83 -3.93
N SER A 156 4.89 -18.03 -4.45
CA SER A 156 3.57 -18.68 -4.40
C SER A 156 3.13 -18.93 -2.96
N ALA A 157 4.02 -19.43 -2.10
CA ALA A 157 3.73 -19.69 -0.70
C ALA A 157 3.45 -18.41 0.10
N ALA A 158 4.20 -17.34 -0.15
CA ALA A 158 4.00 -16.04 0.47
C ALA A 158 2.61 -15.46 0.14
N ALA A 159 2.22 -15.50 -1.13
CA ALA A 159 0.91 -15.02 -1.56
C ALA A 159 -0.24 -15.81 -0.92
N GLN A 160 -0.10 -17.14 -0.80
CA GLN A 160 -1.09 -17.98 -0.12
C GLN A 160 -1.18 -17.71 1.38
N ALA A 161 -0.04 -17.52 2.05
CA ALA A 161 0.01 -17.18 3.47
C ALA A 161 -0.64 -15.82 3.76
N GLU A 162 -0.32 -14.80 2.96
CA GLU A 162 -0.90 -13.47 3.08
C GLU A 162 -2.42 -13.48 2.87
N ALA A 163 -2.89 -14.20 1.84
CA ALA A 163 -4.32 -14.36 1.58
C ALA A 163 -5.08 -15.02 2.74
N ALA A 164 -4.41 -15.88 3.51
CA ALA A 164 -4.95 -16.52 4.70
C ALA A 164 -4.70 -15.74 6.01
N GLY A 165 -4.04 -14.58 5.96
CA GLY A 165 -3.73 -13.76 7.13
C GLY A 165 -2.57 -14.26 7.99
N PHE A 166 -1.73 -15.17 7.47
CA PHE A 166 -0.55 -15.66 8.16
C PHE A 166 0.66 -14.77 7.86
N ARG A 167 1.55 -14.65 8.86
CA ARG A 167 2.87 -14.04 8.63
C ARG A 167 3.74 -15.01 7.83
N PHE A 168 4.45 -14.52 6.83
CA PHE A 168 5.39 -15.34 6.06
C PHE A 168 6.83 -14.99 6.44
N LEU A 169 7.64 -15.99 6.76
CA LEU A 169 9.06 -15.83 7.09
C LEU A 169 9.89 -16.79 6.26
N VAL A 170 11.05 -16.34 5.81
CA VAL A 170 12.02 -17.18 5.11
C VAL A 170 13.14 -17.51 6.08
N ALA A 171 13.35 -18.80 6.35
CA ALA A 171 14.33 -19.29 7.30
C ALA A 171 15.49 -19.99 6.61
N ALA A 172 16.68 -19.91 7.22
CA ALA A 172 17.78 -20.80 6.93
C ALA A 172 18.54 -21.17 8.20
N GLU A 173 19.16 -22.35 8.17
CA GLU A 173 20.00 -22.86 9.25
C GLU A 173 21.48 -22.62 8.96
N GLY A 174 22.22 -22.06 9.93
CA GLY A 174 23.69 -21.94 9.85
C GLY A 174 24.22 -21.06 8.71
N ARG A 175 23.36 -20.21 8.12
CA ARG A 175 23.69 -19.32 6.99
C ARG A 175 23.84 -17.87 7.45
N ASP A 176 24.41 -17.04 6.58
CA ASP A 176 24.44 -15.58 6.76
C ASP A 176 23.05 -14.98 6.50
N VAL A 177 22.69 -13.91 7.23
CA VAL A 177 21.42 -13.20 7.07
C VAL A 177 21.25 -12.62 5.67
N THR A 178 22.36 -12.26 5.02
CA THR A 178 22.38 -11.68 3.68
C THR A 178 21.86 -12.65 2.62
N GLU A 179 22.26 -13.91 2.67
CA GLU A 179 21.79 -14.96 1.75
C GLU A 179 20.28 -15.22 1.92
N VAL A 180 19.79 -15.23 3.15
CA VAL A 180 18.35 -15.43 3.41
C VAL A 180 17.54 -14.21 2.97
N SER A 181 18.10 -13.01 3.13
CA SER A 181 17.44 -11.77 2.72
C SER A 181 17.22 -11.66 1.21
N GLU A 182 18.08 -12.29 0.40
CA GLU A 182 17.92 -12.34 -1.06
C GLU A 182 16.63 -13.06 -1.47
N TYR A 183 16.24 -14.10 -0.73
CA TYR A 183 14.99 -14.83 -0.93
C TYR A 183 13.78 -14.13 -0.28
N ALA A 184 13.98 -13.44 0.84
CA ALA A 184 12.90 -12.81 1.61
C ALA A 184 12.46 -11.46 1.02
N ALA A 185 13.40 -10.66 0.49
CA ALA A 185 13.15 -9.30 0.02
C ALA A 185 12.13 -9.22 -1.14
N PRO A 186 12.17 -10.08 -2.17
CA PRO A 186 11.24 -10.01 -3.30
C PRO A 186 9.76 -10.20 -2.89
N VAL A 187 9.52 -10.90 -1.78
CA VAL A 187 8.18 -11.19 -1.25
C VAL A 187 7.82 -10.35 -0.03
N GLY A 188 8.67 -9.38 0.34
CA GLY A 188 8.46 -8.51 1.51
C GLY A 188 8.42 -9.26 2.85
N ALA A 189 9.05 -10.43 2.93
CA ALA A 189 9.05 -11.28 4.11
C ALA A 189 10.23 -10.98 5.05
N ALA A 190 10.09 -11.38 6.31
CA ALA A 190 11.19 -11.32 7.26
C ALA A 190 12.18 -12.47 7.04
N SER A 191 13.48 -12.20 7.16
CA SER A 191 14.51 -13.24 7.19
C SER A 191 14.66 -13.81 8.59
N MET A 192 14.78 -15.12 8.71
CA MET A 192 14.97 -15.83 9.96
C MET A 192 16.25 -16.66 9.90
N LEU A 193 17.13 -16.45 10.87
CA LEU A 193 18.28 -17.30 11.11
C LEU A 193 18.01 -18.22 12.28
N ALA A 194 18.13 -19.51 12.04
CA ALA A 194 18.03 -20.53 13.05
C ALA A 194 19.40 -21.19 13.29
N PRO A 195 19.71 -21.60 14.53
CA PRO A 195 20.81 -22.51 14.80
C PRO A 195 20.72 -23.76 13.91
N VAL A 196 21.87 -24.33 13.57
CA VAL A 196 21.92 -25.61 12.85
C VAL A 196 21.11 -26.64 13.64
N THR A 197 20.37 -27.51 12.93
CA THR A 197 19.53 -28.58 13.48
C THR A 197 18.23 -28.16 14.16
N THR A 198 17.85 -26.88 14.13
CA THR A 198 16.58 -26.40 14.73
C THR A 198 15.35 -27.13 14.17
N PHE A 199 15.37 -27.45 12.89
CA PHE A 199 14.32 -28.14 12.15
C PHE A 199 14.65 -29.60 11.82
N ALA A 200 15.75 -30.15 12.36
CA ALA A 200 16.24 -31.48 11.98
C ALA A 200 15.21 -32.60 12.22
N ASP A 201 14.44 -32.52 13.32
CA ASP A 201 13.42 -33.51 13.66
C ASP A 201 12.33 -33.63 12.59
N PHE A 202 12.05 -32.54 11.87
CA PHE A 202 11.07 -32.51 10.79
C PHE A 202 11.60 -33.09 9.47
N ARG A 203 12.90 -33.41 9.38
CA ARG A 203 13.57 -33.94 8.18
C ARG A 203 13.25 -33.12 6.93
N PRO A 204 13.67 -31.84 6.88
CA PRO A 204 13.41 -30.99 5.73
C PRO A 204 14.11 -31.52 4.47
N SER A 205 13.48 -31.32 3.31
CA SER A 205 14.05 -31.68 2.01
C SER A 205 13.60 -30.69 0.94
N GLY A 206 14.56 -30.12 0.19
CA GLY A 206 14.28 -29.01 -0.71
C GLY A 206 13.74 -27.78 0.04
N LEU A 207 12.93 -26.95 -0.65
CA LEU A 207 12.14 -25.92 0.02
C LEU A 207 11.12 -26.60 0.94
N THR A 208 11.19 -26.34 2.24
CA THR A 208 10.26 -26.93 3.21
C THR A 208 9.43 -25.83 3.85
N LEU A 209 8.10 -25.94 3.78
CA LEU A 209 7.16 -24.98 4.35
C LEU A 209 6.57 -25.57 5.63
N PHE A 210 6.65 -24.82 6.71
CA PHE A 210 6.03 -25.14 8.00
C PHE A 210 4.83 -24.23 8.20
N VAL A 211 3.65 -24.81 8.35
CA VAL A 211 2.45 -24.05 8.72
C VAL A 211 2.28 -24.11 10.23
N VAL A 212 2.37 -22.96 10.89
CA VAL A 212 2.30 -22.85 12.35
C VAL A 212 1.00 -22.15 12.74
N ALA A 213 0.17 -22.86 13.49
CA ALA A 213 -1.10 -22.37 13.99
C ALA A 213 -0.92 -21.33 15.12
N PRO A 214 -1.97 -20.57 15.48
CA PRO A 214 -1.89 -19.52 16.51
C PRO A 214 -1.43 -20.01 17.89
N ASP A 215 -1.75 -21.26 18.23
CA ASP A 215 -1.43 -21.97 19.48
C ASP A 215 0.01 -22.55 19.52
N GLY A 216 0.67 -22.61 18.36
CA GLY A 216 2.06 -23.05 18.20
C GLY A 216 2.27 -24.47 17.82
N VAL A 217 1.19 -25.13 17.47
CA VAL A 217 1.24 -26.43 16.82
C VAL A 217 1.66 -26.24 15.37
N VAL A 218 2.56 -27.09 14.91
CA VAL A 218 2.87 -27.25 13.49
C VAL A 218 1.72 -28.00 12.86
N ALA A 219 0.85 -27.26 12.15
CA ALA A 219 -0.32 -27.82 11.48
C ALA A 219 0.09 -28.73 10.32
N ASP A 220 1.19 -28.40 9.63
CA ASP A 220 1.69 -29.19 8.51
C ASP A 220 3.15 -28.86 8.17
N VAL A 221 3.81 -29.81 7.50
CA VAL A 221 5.16 -29.67 6.97
C VAL A 221 5.18 -30.14 5.52
N VAL A 222 5.17 -29.18 4.60
CA VAL A 222 5.23 -29.44 3.17
C VAL A 222 6.69 -29.46 2.74
N ARG A 223 7.16 -30.59 2.25
CA ARG A 223 8.55 -30.78 1.80
C ARG A 223 8.63 -30.74 0.29
N GLY A 224 9.72 -30.22 -0.25
CA GLY A 224 9.93 -30.10 -1.70
C GLY A 224 8.90 -29.19 -2.37
N ALA A 225 8.51 -28.11 -1.68
CA ALA A 225 7.53 -27.18 -2.20
C ALA A 225 8.04 -26.45 -3.45
N ASP A 226 7.12 -26.23 -4.39
CA ASP A 226 7.32 -25.53 -5.66
C ASP A 226 6.20 -24.51 -5.90
N GLU A 227 6.17 -23.89 -7.07
CA GLU A 227 5.15 -22.90 -7.42
C GLU A 227 3.72 -23.45 -7.48
N THR A 228 3.57 -24.76 -7.75
CA THR A 228 2.27 -25.44 -7.87
C THR A 228 1.74 -25.95 -6.55
N THR A 229 2.58 -25.92 -5.52
CA THR A 229 2.27 -26.41 -4.18
C THR A 229 1.18 -25.54 -3.54
N SER A 230 0.04 -26.16 -3.21
CA SER A 230 -1.07 -25.50 -2.55
C SER A 230 -1.11 -25.79 -1.05
N MET A 231 -1.23 -24.74 -0.23
CA MET A 231 -1.40 -24.80 1.22
C MET A 231 -2.80 -24.36 1.66
N ALA A 232 -3.71 -24.05 0.73
CA ALA A 232 -5.00 -23.42 1.05
C ALA A 232 -5.84 -24.24 2.03
N ALA A 233 -5.89 -25.57 1.86
CA ALA A 233 -6.62 -26.46 2.76
C ALA A 233 -6.02 -26.46 4.17
N THR A 234 -4.69 -26.55 4.27
CA THR A 234 -3.96 -26.57 5.53
C THR A 234 -4.09 -25.23 6.27
N LEU A 235 -3.93 -24.10 5.58
CA LEU A 235 -4.09 -22.77 6.17
C LEU A 235 -5.51 -22.57 6.70
N GLY A 236 -6.52 -23.09 5.99
CA GLY A 236 -7.91 -23.10 6.45
C GLY A 236 -8.14 -23.97 7.70
N GLN A 237 -7.41 -25.06 7.87
CA GLN A 237 -7.50 -25.90 9.08
C GLN A 237 -6.73 -25.30 10.27
N ALA A 238 -5.61 -24.63 10.00
CA ALA A 238 -4.79 -24.00 11.03
C ALA A 238 -5.50 -22.80 11.69
N THR A 239 -6.39 -22.12 10.97
CA THR A 239 -7.21 -21.03 11.53
C THR A 239 -8.36 -21.54 12.39
N THR A 240 -8.95 -22.70 12.08
CA THR A 240 -10.08 -23.26 12.85
C THR A 240 -9.66 -23.96 14.12
N THR A 241 -8.44 -24.53 14.16
CA THR A 241 -7.94 -25.26 15.35
C THR A 241 -7.50 -24.32 16.48
N GLY A 242 -7.29 -23.04 16.20
CA GLY A 242 -6.88 -22.02 17.20
C GLY A 242 -8.00 -21.12 17.73
N ALA A 243 -9.27 -21.41 17.43
CA ALA A 243 -10.45 -20.69 17.93
C ALA A 243 -11.10 -21.46 19.10
#